data_AF-A0A965VVA6-F1
#
_entry.id   AF-A0A965VVA6-F1
#
_cell.length_a   1.000
_cell.length_b   1.000
_cell.length_c   1.000
_cell.angle_alpha   90.00
_cell.angle_beta   90.00
_cell.angle_gamma   90.00
#
_symmetry.space_group_name_H-M   'P 1'
#
loop_
_entity.id
_entity.type
_entity.pdbx_description
1 polymer ?
#
loop_
_entity_poly.entity_id
_entity_poly.type
_entity_poly.pdbx_seq_one_letter_code
_entity_poly.pdbx_strand_id
1 'polypeptide(L)'
;MKGPPDYDDLFFEALIADFSDPDGYGTGMSYQELVQYNSDNNIDNSITINEINKIKNRTMSINMNKARNIWKDKLRLDRKPLLEALDVQYIRALERGQTEIIQKIVKKKELLRDITEDPRIENAQNINDLKEITIPVNFIEE
;
A
#
# COMPACT_ATOMS: atom_id res chain seq x y z
N MET A 1 -2.85 10.94 -24.26
CA MET A 1 -3.44 10.32 -23.06
C MET A 1 -2.48 10.58 -21.91
N LYS A 2 -2.91 11.33 -20.89
CA LYS A 2 -2.15 11.44 -19.64
C LYS A 2 -2.14 10.02 -19.06
N GLY A 3 -0.96 9.42 -18.86
CA GLY A 3 -0.84 8.07 -18.29
C GLY A 3 -1.61 7.96 -16.97
N PRO A 4 -1.99 6.75 -16.54
CA PRO A 4 -2.57 6.58 -15.21
C PRO A 4 -1.69 7.33 -14.19
N PRO A 5 -2.27 8.03 -13.20
CA PRO A 5 -1.47 8.71 -12.18
C PRO A 5 -0.50 7.69 -11.61
N ASP A 6 0.77 8.07 -11.39
CA ASP A 6 1.85 7.18 -10.93
C ASP A 6 1.37 6.31 -9.75
N TYR A 7 0.79 5.17 -10.06
CA TYR A 7 0.43 4.18 -9.07
C TYR A 7 1.72 3.41 -8.88
N ASP A 8 2.37 3.62 -7.74
CA ASP A 8 3.46 2.76 -7.32
C ASP A 8 2.99 1.31 -7.39
N ASP A 9 3.51 0.55 -8.37
CA ASP A 9 3.16 -0.85 -8.62
C ASP A 9 3.29 -1.71 -7.35
N LEU A 10 4.15 -1.29 -6.42
CA LEU A 10 4.35 -1.90 -5.11
C LEU A 10 3.06 -2.03 -4.29
N PHE A 11 2.13 -1.07 -4.39
CA PHE A 11 0.91 -1.05 -3.57
C PHE A 11 -0.34 -1.46 -4.35
N PHE A 12 -0.20 -2.00 -5.57
CA PHE A 12 -1.33 -2.49 -6.37
C PHE A 12 -2.17 -3.51 -5.58
N GLU A 13 -1.48 -4.39 -4.86
CA GLU A 13 -2.10 -5.38 -3.97
C GLU A 13 -2.88 -4.76 -2.80
N ALA A 14 -2.56 -3.54 -2.36
CA ALA A 14 -3.25 -2.89 -1.25
C ALA A 14 -4.56 -2.18 -1.67
N LEU A 15 -4.88 -2.14 -2.96
CA LEU A 15 -6.03 -1.42 -3.48
C LEU A 15 -7.35 -2.16 -3.17
N ILE A 16 -8.35 -1.42 -2.69
CA ILE A 16 -9.70 -1.91 -2.43
C ILE A 16 -10.70 -1.01 -3.15
N ALA A 17 -11.64 -1.64 -3.86
CA ALA A 17 -12.79 -0.98 -4.44
C ALA A 17 -13.97 -1.00 -3.47
N ASP A 18 -14.61 0.14 -3.29
CA ASP A 18 -15.88 0.22 -2.58
C ASP A 18 -17.03 -0.21 -3.50
N PHE A 19 -17.73 -1.28 -3.10
CA PHE A 19 -18.93 -1.81 -3.77
C PHE A 19 -20.21 -1.56 -2.96
N SER A 20 -20.15 -0.71 -1.91
CA SER A 20 -21.28 -0.46 -1.01
C SER A 20 -22.49 0.17 -1.70
N ASP A 21 -22.29 0.84 -2.83
CA ASP A 21 -23.35 1.37 -3.70
C ASP A 21 -23.46 0.53 -5.00
N PRO A 22 -24.11 -0.65 -4.97
CA PRO A 22 -24.35 -1.44 -6.16
C PRO A 22 -25.13 -0.61 -7.21
N ASP A 23 -24.91 -0.90 -8.49
CA ASP A 23 -25.48 -0.13 -9.60
C ASP A 23 -27.01 -0.23 -9.71
N GLY A 24 -27.65 -1.17 -9.00
CA GLY A 24 -29.10 -1.20 -8.85
C GLY A 24 -29.59 -2.48 -8.20
N TYR A 25 -30.85 -2.44 -7.74
CA TYR A 25 -31.65 -3.66 -7.58
C TYR A 25 -32.02 -4.12 -8.99
N GLY A 26 -31.38 -5.18 -9.49
CA GLY A 26 -31.63 -5.68 -10.84
C GLY A 26 -33.09 -6.11 -11.01
N THR A 27 -33.89 -5.30 -11.70
CA THR A 27 -35.27 -5.65 -12.11
C THR A 27 -35.30 -6.44 -13.42
N GLY A 28 -34.16 -6.56 -14.11
CA GLY A 28 -34.03 -7.29 -15.38
C GLY A 28 -34.67 -6.59 -16.60
N MET A 29 -35.21 -5.38 -16.44
CA MET A 29 -35.83 -4.59 -17.50
C MET A 29 -34.90 -3.46 -17.96
N SER A 30 -34.88 -3.18 -19.27
CA SER A 30 -34.21 -2.01 -19.83
C SER A 30 -34.89 -0.70 -19.39
N TYR A 31 -34.20 0.44 -19.53
CA TYR A 31 -34.74 1.76 -19.14
C TYR A 31 -36.09 2.07 -19.81
N GLN A 32 -36.23 1.70 -21.10
CA GLN A 32 -37.45 1.94 -21.87
C GLN A 32 -38.61 1.09 -21.37
N GLU A 33 -38.35 -0.17 -21.01
CA GLU A 33 -39.35 -1.11 -20.48
C GLU A 33 -39.84 -0.71 -19.08
N LEU A 34 -38.94 -0.19 -18.22
CA LEU A 34 -39.30 0.30 -16.89
C LEU A 34 -40.23 1.52 -16.93
N VAL A 35 -39.93 2.48 -17.82
CA VAL A 35 -40.76 3.69 -18.00
C VAL A 35 -42.16 3.30 -18.47
N GLN A 36 -42.26 2.36 -19.41
CA GLN A 36 -43.55 1.87 -19.90
C GLN A 36 -44.33 1.15 -18.80
N TYR A 37 -43.69 0.19 -18.10
CA TYR A 37 -44.32 -0.54 -17.00
C TYR A 37 -44.84 0.40 -15.90
N ASN A 38 -44.07 1.42 -15.52
CA ASN A 38 -44.50 2.31 -14.46
C ASN A 38 -45.61 3.27 -14.90
N SER A 39 -45.61 3.68 -16.18
CA SER A 39 -46.71 4.43 -16.79
C SER A 39 -47.99 3.60 -16.81
N ASP A 40 -47.89 2.33 -17.21
CA ASP A 40 -49.04 1.41 -17.30
C ASP A 40 -49.64 1.11 -15.92
N ASN A 41 -48.82 1.16 -14.86
CA ASN A 41 -49.24 0.87 -13.48
C ASN A 41 -49.43 2.11 -12.59
N ASN A 42 -49.32 3.33 -13.13
CA ASN A 42 -49.49 4.59 -12.38
C ASN A 42 -48.58 4.72 -11.13
N ILE A 43 -47.34 4.23 -11.23
CA ILE A 43 -46.36 4.25 -10.13
C ILE A 43 -45.59 5.59 -10.15
N ASP A 44 -45.57 6.30 -9.02
CA ASP A 44 -44.75 7.51 -8.87
C ASP A 44 -43.26 7.12 -8.66
N ASN A 45 -42.45 7.40 -9.68
CA ASN A 45 -41.03 7.02 -9.72
C ASN A 45 -40.09 8.14 -9.28
N SER A 46 -40.59 9.20 -8.66
CA SER A 46 -39.76 10.34 -8.22
C SER A 46 -38.54 9.91 -7.39
N ILE A 47 -38.71 8.92 -6.51
CA ILE A 47 -37.64 8.32 -5.68
C ILE A 47 -36.61 7.61 -6.58
N THR A 48 -37.06 6.76 -7.49
CA THR A 48 -36.20 5.99 -8.40
C THR A 48 -35.39 6.89 -9.34
N ILE A 49 -36.00 7.97 -9.86
CA ILE A 49 -35.33 8.96 -10.72
C ILE A 49 -34.22 9.69 -9.95
N ASN A 50 -34.47 10.05 -8.69
CA ASN A 50 -33.47 10.69 -7.84
C ASN A 50 -32.29 9.76 -7.52
N GLU A 51 -32.53 8.47 -7.31
CA GLU A 51 -31.48 7.47 -7.11
C GLU A 51 -30.64 7.24 -8.37
N ILE A 52 -31.25 7.23 -9.57
CA ILE A 52 -30.55 7.10 -10.86
C ILE A 52 -29.66 8.32 -11.11
N ASN A 53 -30.16 9.53 -10.83
CA ASN A 53 -29.43 10.77 -11.08
C ASN A 53 -28.34 11.07 -10.03
N LYS A 54 -28.25 10.27 -8.96
CA LYS A 54 -27.21 10.41 -7.95
C LYS A 54 -25.84 10.07 -8.54
N ILE A 55 -24.90 11.01 -8.50
CA ILE A 55 -23.50 10.75 -8.88
C ILE A 55 -22.93 9.70 -7.93
N LYS A 56 -22.65 8.50 -8.45
CA LYS A 56 -22.07 7.39 -7.69
C LYS A 56 -20.54 7.50 -7.71
N ASN A 57 -19.96 8.00 -6.64
CA ASN A 57 -18.50 8.09 -6.49
C ASN A 57 -17.93 6.72 -6.09
N ARG A 58 -17.64 5.87 -7.08
CA ARG A 58 -16.85 4.65 -6.85
C ARG A 58 -15.41 5.07 -6.58
N THR A 59 -15.00 5.03 -5.32
CA THR A 59 -13.64 5.40 -4.94
C THR A 59 -12.79 4.14 -4.79
N MET A 60 -11.60 4.16 -5.40
CA MET A 60 -10.55 3.20 -5.07
C MET A 60 -9.81 3.73 -3.85
N SER A 61 -9.75 2.93 -2.80
CA SER A 61 -9.05 3.27 -1.56
C SER A 61 -7.88 2.32 -1.33
N ILE A 62 -6.90 2.74 -0.54
CA ILE A 62 -5.76 1.89 -0.17
C ILE A 62 -6.00 1.35 1.22
N ASN A 63 -5.89 0.03 1.38
CA ASN A 63 -5.84 -0.60 2.69
C ASN A 63 -4.47 -0.36 3.33
N MET A 64 -4.43 0.57 4.28
CA MET A 64 -3.18 0.89 4.97
C MET A 64 -2.58 -0.28 5.74
N ASN A 65 -3.38 -1.20 6.29
CA ASN A 65 -2.85 -2.39 6.95
C ASN A 65 -2.10 -3.30 5.95
N LYS A 66 -2.67 -3.51 4.75
CA LYS A 66 -2.01 -4.28 3.69
C LYS A 66 -0.78 -3.54 3.15
N ALA A 67 -0.86 -2.21 2.99
CA ALA A 67 0.27 -1.38 2.57
C ALA A 67 1.45 -1.44 3.55
N ARG A 68 1.19 -1.38 4.87
CA ARG A 68 2.24 -1.53 5.91
C ARG A 68 2.95 -2.87 5.82
N ASN A 69 2.21 -3.96 5.59
CA ASN A 69 2.80 -5.29 5.47
C ASN A 69 3.69 -5.41 4.22
N ILE A 70 3.20 -4.94 3.07
CA ILE A 70 3.98 -4.90 1.83
C ILE A 70 5.28 -4.10 2.02
N TRP A 71 5.19 -2.95 2.69
CA TRP A 71 6.39 -2.13 2.95
C TRP A 71 7.41 -2.83 3.85
N LYS A 72 6.94 -3.51 4.91
CA LYS A 72 7.81 -4.33 5.77
C LYS A 72 8.50 -5.45 4.97
N ASP A 73 7.79 -6.11 4.07
CA ASP A 73 8.36 -7.15 3.21
C ASP A 73 9.42 -6.60 2.26
N LYS A 74 9.18 -5.44 1.68
CA LYS A 74 10.16 -4.73 0.86
C LYS A 74 11.42 -4.38 1.67
N LEU A 75 11.28 -3.83 2.88
CA LEU A 75 12.42 -3.56 3.77
C LEU A 75 13.19 -4.83 4.15
N ARG A 76 12.51 -5.97 4.31
CA ARG A 76 13.13 -7.28 4.57
C ARG A 76 13.98 -7.75 3.38
N LEU A 77 13.52 -7.50 2.16
CA LEU A 77 14.26 -7.80 0.94
C LEU A 77 15.49 -6.88 0.81
N ASP A 78 15.30 -5.58 1.02
CA ASP A 78 16.36 -4.57 0.90
C ASP A 78 17.49 -4.80 1.93
N ARG A 79 17.15 -5.19 3.17
CA ARG A 79 18.17 -5.41 4.22
C ARG A 79 18.96 -6.70 4.07
N LYS A 80 18.44 -7.71 3.37
CA LYS A 80 19.09 -9.03 3.25
C LYS A 80 20.51 -8.95 2.66
N PRO A 81 20.74 -8.35 1.46
CA PRO A 81 22.09 -8.24 0.91
C PRO A 81 23.02 -7.38 1.78
N LEU A 82 22.47 -6.39 2.51
CA LEU A 82 23.26 -5.55 3.40
C LEU A 82 23.75 -6.30 4.64
N LEU A 83 22.89 -7.13 5.24
CA LEU A 83 23.27 -7.99 6.37
C LEU A 83 24.35 -8.99 5.95
N GLU A 84 24.22 -9.61 4.78
CA GLU A 84 25.22 -10.54 4.24
C GLU A 84 26.57 -9.86 4.01
N ALA A 85 26.57 -8.64 3.46
CA ALA A 85 27.80 -7.86 3.28
C ALA A 85 28.46 -7.49 4.62
N LEU A 86 27.67 -7.09 5.62
CA LEU A 86 28.16 -6.79 6.97
C LEU A 86 28.70 -8.04 7.68
N ASP A 87 28.11 -9.21 7.45
CA ASP A 87 28.61 -10.48 7.99
C ASP A 87 30.00 -10.82 7.45
N VAL A 88 30.25 -10.59 6.16
CA VAL A 88 31.59 -10.75 5.57
C VAL A 88 32.59 -9.77 6.18
N GLN A 89 32.21 -8.50 6.37
CA GLN A 89 33.09 -7.52 7.01
C GLN A 89 33.37 -7.87 8.48
N TYR A 90 32.38 -8.39 9.19
CA TYR A 90 32.51 -8.81 10.59
C TYR A 90 33.57 -9.90 10.73
N ILE A 91 33.54 -10.94 9.88
CA ILE A 91 34.53 -12.03 9.89
C ILE A 91 35.92 -11.48 9.59
N ARG A 92 36.07 -10.63 8.57
CA ARG A 92 37.37 -10.00 8.24
C ARG A 92 37.92 -9.15 9.39
N ALA A 93 37.08 -8.40 10.09
CA ALA A 93 37.47 -7.58 11.22
C ALA A 93 37.86 -8.44 12.44
N LEU A 94 37.14 -9.54 12.67
CA LEU A 94 37.43 -10.53 13.70
C LEU A 94 38.79 -11.18 13.48
N GLU A 95 39.09 -11.61 12.26
CA GLU A 95 40.39 -12.19 11.89
C GLU A 95 41.55 -11.20 12.08
N ARG A 96 41.30 -9.90 11.91
CA ARG A 96 42.29 -8.83 12.11
C ARG A 96 42.38 -8.32 13.55
N GLY A 97 41.55 -8.82 14.47
CA GLY A 97 41.50 -8.36 15.86
C GLY A 97 41.03 -6.91 16.04
N GLN A 98 40.26 -6.37 15.09
CA GLN A 98 39.83 -4.96 15.08
C GLN A 98 38.54 -4.76 15.89
N THR A 99 38.64 -4.70 17.21
CA THR A 99 37.50 -4.61 18.14
C THR A 99 36.59 -3.40 17.93
N GLU A 100 37.14 -2.24 17.56
CA GLU A 100 36.35 -1.03 17.27
C GLU A 100 35.45 -1.20 16.04
N ILE A 101 35.97 -1.85 14.98
CA ILE A 101 35.23 -2.09 13.73
C ILE A 101 34.14 -3.14 13.96
N ILE A 102 34.42 -4.16 14.76
CA ILE A 102 33.43 -5.17 15.19
C ILE A 102 32.24 -4.49 15.87
N GLN A 103 32.48 -3.58 16.83
CA GLN A 103 31.42 -2.86 17.53
C GLN A 103 30.57 -2.00 16.58
N LYS A 104 31.20 -1.31 15.61
CA LYS A 104 30.49 -0.55 14.58
C LYS A 104 29.59 -1.43 13.72
N ILE A 105 30.10 -2.59 13.28
CA ILE A 105 29.34 -3.52 12.44
C ILE A 105 28.15 -4.11 13.19
N VAL A 106 28.31 -4.46 14.47
CA VAL A 106 27.20 -4.97 15.30
C VAL A 106 26.08 -3.92 15.41
N LYS A 107 26.42 -2.65 15.68
CA LYS A 107 25.43 -1.55 15.71
C LYS A 107 24.74 -1.36 14.36
N LYS A 108 25.47 -1.45 13.25
CA LYS A 108 24.87 -1.39 11.90
C LYS A 108 23.89 -2.55 11.66
N LYS A 109 24.21 -3.76 12.12
CA LYS A 109 23.32 -4.93 12.02
C LYS A 109 22.06 -4.79 12.88
N GLU A 110 22.16 -4.21 14.06
CA GLU A 110 21.01 -3.88 14.91
C GLU A 110 20.10 -2.86 14.21
N LEU A 111 20.67 -1.77 13.70
CA LEU A 111 19.91 -0.74 12.99
C LEU A 111 19.12 -1.30 11.78
N LEU A 112 19.71 -2.21 11.00
CA LEU A 112 19.00 -2.87 9.88
C LEU A 112 17.82 -3.75 10.33
N ARG A 113 17.89 -4.31 11.54
CA ARG A 113 16.79 -5.11 12.10
C ARG A 113 15.69 -4.19 12.62
N ASP A 114 16.09 -3.15 13.34
CA ASP A 114 15.19 -2.18 13.97
C ASP A 114 14.36 -1.39 12.94
N ILE A 115 14.88 -1.16 11.73
CA ILE A 115 14.14 -0.49 10.64
C ILE A 115 12.79 -1.16 10.33
N THR A 116 12.64 -2.48 10.49
CA THR A 116 11.35 -3.14 10.23
C THR A 116 10.33 -3.01 11.35
N GLU A 117 10.79 -2.61 12.53
CA GLU A 117 9.99 -2.39 13.74
C GLU A 117 9.81 -0.90 14.05
N ASP A 118 10.20 -0.03 13.10
CA ASP A 118 10.09 1.41 13.27
C ASP A 118 8.62 1.82 13.51
N PRO A 119 8.31 2.52 14.62
CA PRO A 119 6.95 2.94 14.94
C PRO A 119 6.35 3.88 13.89
N ARG A 120 7.17 4.52 13.05
CA ARG A 120 6.70 5.33 11.91
C ARG A 120 5.94 4.48 10.89
N ILE A 121 6.25 3.18 10.76
CA ILE A 121 5.51 2.28 9.87
C ILE A 121 4.08 2.14 10.38
N GLU A 122 3.88 1.83 11.67
CA GLU A 122 2.54 1.65 12.24
C GLU A 122 1.69 2.93 12.25
N ASN A 123 2.33 4.08 12.46
CA ASN A 123 1.65 5.38 12.50
C ASN A 123 1.42 6.01 11.12
N ALA A 124 1.93 5.41 10.04
CA ALA A 124 1.78 5.93 8.68
C ALA A 124 0.30 6.04 8.29
N GLN A 125 -0.10 7.24 7.87
CA GLN A 125 -1.48 7.54 7.44
C GLN A 125 -1.62 7.36 5.94
N ASN A 126 -0.55 7.64 5.19
CA ASN A 126 -0.54 7.61 3.74
C ASN A 126 0.62 6.76 3.21
N ILE A 127 0.54 6.39 1.92
CA ILE A 127 1.64 5.70 1.23
C ILE A 127 2.93 6.52 1.24
N ASN A 128 2.85 7.85 1.12
CA ASN A 128 4.04 8.70 1.08
C ASN A 128 4.85 8.60 2.38
N ASP A 129 4.17 8.55 3.53
CA ASP A 129 4.81 8.38 4.84
C ASP A 129 5.61 7.07 4.92
N LEU A 130 5.10 6.00 4.29
CA LEU A 130 5.82 4.72 4.20
C LEU A 130 7.09 4.87 3.37
N LYS A 131 7.03 5.57 2.23
CA LYS A 131 8.18 5.73 1.33
C LYS A 131 9.35 6.49 1.95
N GLU A 132 9.09 7.37 2.91
CA GLU A 132 10.15 8.08 3.65
C GLU A 132 11.00 7.14 4.51
N ILE A 133 10.46 5.97 4.88
CA ILE A 133 11.14 4.98 5.72
C ILE A 133 12.00 4.11 4.80
N THR A 134 13.20 4.60 4.50
CA THR A 134 14.20 3.90 3.69
C THR A 134 15.47 3.63 4.48
N ILE A 135 16.18 2.58 4.07
CA ILE A 135 17.57 2.36 4.48
C ILE A 135 18.42 3.48 3.85
N PRO A 136 19.35 4.11 4.58
CA PRO A 136 20.20 5.17 4.03
C PRO A 136 21.07 4.65 2.88
N VAL A 137 21.27 5.50 1.88
CA VAL A 137 22.16 5.24 0.75
C VAL A 137 23.59 5.08 1.28
N ASN A 138 24.36 4.13 0.74
CA ASN A 138 25.73 3.81 1.15
C ASN A 138 25.91 3.28 2.58
N PHE A 139 24.91 2.58 3.14
CA PHE A 139 24.97 2.04 4.50
C PHE A 139 26.23 1.21 4.86
N ILE A 140 26.81 0.54 3.85
CA ILE A 140 27.99 -0.31 4.00
C ILE A 140 29.30 0.49 3.98
N GLU A 141 29.32 1.63 3.29
CA GLU A 141 30.52 2.44 3.05
C GLU A 141 30.68 3.46 4.17
N GLU A 142 31.22 3.03 5.31
CA GLU A 142 31.82 3.87 6.37
C GLU A 142 32.57 3.02 7.39
#